data_AF-A0A847QPK8-F1
#
_entry.id   AF-A0A847QPK8-F1
#
_cell.length_a   1.000
_cell.length_b   1.000
_cell.length_c   1.000
_cell.angle_alpha   90.00
_cell.angle_beta   90.00
_cell.angle_gamma   90.00
#
_symmetry.space_group_name_H-M   'P 1'
#
loop_
_entity.id
_entity.type
_entity.pdbx_description
1 polymer ?
#
loop_
_entity_poly.entity_id
_entity_poly.type
_entity_poly.pdbx_seq_one_letter_code
_entity_poly.pdbx_strand_id
1 'polypeptide(L)'
;MSKPKILAVFEIIRENIIKYNNPLGLKTNEISIWVKDLDLPTKGDILFYTGGEYQLLPYIDSLVKTMAYVDTSSTLFSTLMKARKMINKIGINSEKIYTSLLAKDKERYFSINYKAAYILKKLGYNIFYNKDADLYSGALLYELGFWKELKEYAVKVVDGIKETGAKTIVCLSPHASEMFKIIYPKITDFPDIEVKTFIELVWEKRHLLPPIKYEYPVVIHDSCRMARELGIAEEYRDILDTIGVNYIEAYRNKKWTTCCGGPNKMLFGEISK
;
A
#
# COMPACT_ATOMS: atom_id res chain seq x y z
N MET A 1 15.85 33.52 -5.82
CA MET A 1 15.89 32.20 -5.18
C MET A 1 15.78 31.14 -6.26
N SER A 2 16.77 30.27 -6.42
CA SER A 2 16.67 29.13 -7.33
C SER A 2 15.52 28.23 -6.85
N LYS A 3 14.68 27.74 -7.78
CA LYS A 3 13.65 26.75 -7.43
C LYS A 3 14.37 25.55 -6.78
N PRO A 4 13.89 25.04 -5.63
CA PRO A 4 14.45 23.83 -5.05
C PRO A 4 14.41 22.73 -6.12
N LYS A 5 15.57 22.10 -6.39
CA LYS A 5 15.64 21.00 -7.35
C LYS A 5 14.81 19.86 -6.78
N ILE A 6 13.72 19.52 -7.47
CA ILE A 6 12.98 18.28 -7.23
C ILE A 6 14.00 17.14 -7.39
N LEU A 7 14.13 16.30 -6.36
CA LEU A 7 15.04 15.15 -6.41
C LEU A 7 14.62 14.26 -7.58
N ALA A 8 15.58 13.78 -8.37
CA ALA A 8 15.32 12.97 -9.56
C ALA A 8 14.43 11.73 -9.26
N VAL A 9 14.49 11.22 -8.03
CA VAL A 9 13.64 10.13 -7.55
C VAL A 9 12.15 10.48 -7.55
N PHE A 10 11.75 11.72 -7.24
CA PHE A 10 10.35 12.15 -7.27
C PHE A 10 9.78 12.15 -8.67
N GLU A 11 10.56 12.65 -9.63
CA GLU A 11 10.18 12.66 -11.04
C GLU A 11 10.01 11.22 -11.57
N ILE A 12 10.90 10.30 -11.17
CA ILE A 12 10.81 8.89 -11.54
C ILE A 12 9.55 8.23 -10.95
N ILE A 13 9.28 8.45 -9.65
CA ILE A 13 8.08 7.91 -8.99
C ILE A 13 6.83 8.42 -9.69
N ARG A 14 6.74 9.74 -9.91
CA ARG A 14 5.62 10.38 -10.60
C ARG A 14 5.42 9.80 -12.00
N GLU A 15 6.47 9.77 -12.81
CA GLU A 15 6.41 9.19 -14.17
C GLU A 15 5.97 7.73 -14.16
N ASN A 16 6.43 6.94 -13.19
CA ASN A 16 6.07 5.54 -13.10
C ASN A 16 4.61 5.33 -12.71
N ILE A 17 4.08 6.12 -11.77
CA ILE A 17 2.66 6.07 -11.41
C ILE A 17 1.81 6.40 -12.63
N ILE A 18 2.10 7.48 -13.35
CA ILE A 18 1.32 7.88 -14.52
C ILE A 18 1.40 6.85 -15.66
N LYS A 19 2.58 6.29 -15.91
CA LYS A 19 2.81 5.39 -17.05
C LYS A 19 2.42 3.93 -16.79
N TYR A 20 2.62 3.45 -15.56
CA TYR A 20 2.52 2.04 -15.21
C TYR A 20 1.56 1.76 -14.05
N ASN A 21 0.86 2.79 -13.56
CA ASN A 21 -0.11 2.72 -12.46
C ASN A 21 0.49 2.24 -11.13
N ASN A 22 1.82 2.32 -10.98
CA ASN A 22 2.49 2.05 -9.70
C ASN A 22 3.87 2.75 -9.63
N PRO A 23 4.35 3.11 -8.43
CA PRO A 23 5.62 3.83 -8.22
C PRO A 23 6.88 3.18 -8.81
N LEU A 24 6.89 1.86 -9.01
CA LEU A 24 8.09 1.11 -9.41
C LEU A 24 8.05 0.61 -10.85
N GLY A 25 6.94 0.81 -11.57
CA GLY A 25 6.78 0.33 -12.94
C GLY A 25 6.72 -1.19 -13.07
N LEU A 26 6.26 -1.90 -12.03
CA LEU A 26 6.05 -3.36 -12.09
C LEU A 26 4.81 -3.72 -12.88
N LYS A 27 4.76 -4.94 -13.44
CA LYS A 27 3.59 -5.41 -14.19
C LYS A 27 2.48 -5.85 -13.24
N THR A 28 1.21 -5.61 -13.62
CA THR A 28 0.02 -6.01 -12.84
C THR A 28 0.04 -7.49 -12.44
N ASN A 29 0.44 -8.39 -13.33
CA ASN A 29 0.51 -9.82 -13.02
C ASN A 29 1.59 -10.18 -11.98
N GLU A 30 2.65 -9.37 -11.84
CA GLU A 30 3.70 -9.60 -10.84
C GLU A 30 3.22 -9.19 -9.44
N ILE A 31 2.42 -8.13 -9.34
CA ILE A 31 1.90 -7.60 -8.07
C ILE A 31 0.57 -8.23 -7.62
N SER A 32 -0.10 -9.02 -8.48
CA SER A 32 -1.36 -9.70 -8.15
C SER A 32 -1.19 -11.19 -7.82
N ILE A 33 0.04 -11.72 -7.88
CA ILE A 33 0.32 -13.15 -7.68
C ILE A 33 -0.04 -13.68 -6.28
N TRP A 34 -0.21 -12.79 -5.29
CA TRP A 34 -0.62 -13.13 -3.92
C TRP A 34 -2.03 -13.73 -3.85
N VAL A 35 -2.88 -13.49 -4.86
CA VAL A 35 -4.27 -13.96 -4.88
C VAL A 35 -4.39 -15.46 -5.18
N LYS A 36 -3.29 -16.10 -5.60
CA LYS A 36 -3.25 -17.53 -5.87
C LYS A 36 -3.80 -18.31 -4.67
N ASP A 37 -4.62 -19.31 -4.97
CA ASP A 37 -5.21 -20.24 -4.00
C ASP A 37 -6.29 -19.64 -3.07
N LEU A 38 -6.79 -18.42 -3.36
CA LEU A 38 -7.94 -17.84 -2.66
C LEU A 38 -9.26 -17.96 -3.42
N ASP A 39 -9.24 -18.36 -4.70
CA ASP A 39 -10.43 -18.47 -5.56
C ASP A 39 -11.38 -17.27 -5.44
N LEU A 40 -10.82 -16.05 -5.41
CA LEU A 40 -11.62 -14.84 -5.32
C LEU A 40 -12.32 -14.58 -6.66
N PRO A 41 -13.62 -14.26 -6.65
CA PRO A 41 -14.30 -13.76 -7.84
C PRO A 41 -13.62 -12.49 -8.38
N THR A 42 -13.84 -12.20 -9.66
CA THR A 42 -13.35 -10.95 -10.30
C THR A 42 -14.36 -9.82 -10.29
N LYS A 43 -15.60 -10.11 -9.84
CA LYS A 43 -16.70 -9.17 -9.65
C LYS A 43 -17.51 -9.57 -8.41
N GLY A 44 -18.18 -8.59 -7.81
CA GLY A 44 -19.01 -8.78 -6.63
C GLY A 44 -19.35 -7.45 -5.98
N ASP A 45 -19.86 -7.50 -4.75
CA ASP A 45 -20.28 -6.30 -4.03
C ASP A 45 -19.13 -5.65 -3.22
N ILE A 46 -18.19 -6.45 -2.69
CA ILE A 46 -17.09 -5.97 -1.83
C ILE A 46 -15.74 -6.15 -2.53
N LEU A 47 -15.19 -5.05 -3.07
CA LEU A 47 -13.88 -5.06 -3.70
C LEU A 47 -12.77 -5.04 -2.64
N PHE A 48 -11.93 -6.07 -2.64
CA PHE A 48 -10.71 -6.08 -1.85
C PHE A 48 -9.60 -5.31 -2.56
N TYR A 49 -9.22 -4.17 -1.99
CA TYR A 49 -8.28 -3.23 -2.60
C TYR A 49 -6.96 -3.17 -1.83
N THR A 50 -5.85 -3.46 -2.52
CA THR A 50 -4.50 -3.45 -1.95
C THR A 50 -3.69 -2.22 -2.38
N GLY A 51 -4.02 -1.63 -3.54
CA GLY A 51 -3.26 -0.57 -4.16
C GLY A 51 -1.82 -0.95 -4.51
N GLY A 52 -1.47 -2.24 -4.48
CA GLY A 52 -0.09 -2.70 -4.63
C GLY A 52 0.85 -2.29 -3.49
N GLU A 53 0.37 -1.68 -2.42
CA GLU A 53 1.24 -0.97 -1.46
C GLU A 53 2.18 -1.90 -0.71
N TYR A 54 1.67 -3.04 -0.22
CA TYR A 54 2.52 -4.07 0.39
C TYR A 54 3.36 -4.82 -0.66
N GLN A 55 2.82 -5.05 -1.86
CA GLN A 55 3.49 -5.78 -2.93
C GLN A 55 4.75 -5.08 -3.46
N LEU A 56 4.79 -3.75 -3.34
CA LEU A 56 5.91 -2.93 -3.77
C LEU A 56 7.04 -2.86 -2.74
N LEU A 57 6.75 -3.06 -1.44
CA LEU A 57 7.74 -2.96 -0.36
C LEU A 57 9.02 -3.79 -0.54
N PRO A 58 9.01 -5.07 -0.96
CA PRO A 58 10.25 -5.83 -1.14
C PRO A 58 11.19 -5.19 -2.18
N TYR A 59 10.62 -4.53 -3.18
CA TYR A 59 11.37 -3.86 -4.23
C TYR A 59 11.87 -2.48 -3.76
N ILE A 60 11.08 -1.75 -2.96
CA ILE A 60 11.50 -0.50 -2.32
C ILE A 60 12.69 -0.76 -1.40
N ASP A 61 12.60 -1.77 -0.52
CA ASP A 61 13.68 -2.11 0.41
C ASP A 61 14.98 -2.47 -0.32
N SER A 62 14.87 -3.19 -1.44
CA SER A 62 16.02 -3.49 -2.30
C SER A 62 16.61 -2.22 -2.93
N LEU A 63 15.78 -1.28 -3.38
CA LEU A 63 16.23 -0.02 -3.98
C LEU A 63 16.92 0.87 -2.94
N VAL A 64 16.32 1.04 -1.76
CA VAL A 64 16.90 1.81 -0.65
C VAL A 64 18.27 1.27 -0.26
N LYS A 65 18.42 -0.06 -0.17
CA LYS A 65 19.72 -0.70 0.09
C LYS A 65 20.75 -0.34 -0.97
N THR A 66 20.39 -0.32 -2.26
CA THR A 66 21.30 0.10 -3.33
C THR A 66 21.63 1.59 -3.24
N MET A 67 20.65 2.43 -2.92
CA MET A 67 20.80 3.89 -2.81
C MET A 67 21.71 4.30 -1.65
N ALA A 68 21.85 3.48 -0.61
CA ALA A 68 22.83 3.71 0.46
C ALA A 68 24.30 3.70 -0.04
N TYR A 69 24.56 3.13 -1.22
CA TYR A 69 25.89 3.03 -1.82
C TYR A 69 26.04 3.89 -3.09
N VAL A 70 25.00 4.61 -3.52
CA VAL A 70 24.98 5.36 -4.79
C VAL A 70 24.33 6.72 -4.57
N ASP A 71 25.01 7.81 -4.95
CA ASP A 71 24.46 9.16 -4.86
C ASP A 71 23.25 9.34 -5.79
N THR A 72 22.07 9.44 -5.19
CA THR A 72 20.75 9.51 -5.84
C THR A 72 20.48 10.86 -6.49
N SER A 73 21.30 11.87 -6.17
CA SER A 73 21.26 13.20 -6.78
C SER A 73 22.09 13.29 -8.06
N SER A 74 22.89 12.26 -8.36
CA SER A 74 23.81 12.26 -9.50
C SER A 74 23.12 12.00 -10.85
N THR A 75 23.65 12.62 -11.91
CA THR A 75 23.24 12.37 -13.30
C THR A 75 23.46 10.90 -13.70
N LEU A 76 24.47 10.25 -13.10
CA LEU A 76 24.76 8.83 -13.28
C LEU A 76 23.61 7.95 -12.80
N PHE A 77 23.05 8.21 -11.61
CA PHE A 77 21.89 7.50 -11.09
C PHE A 77 20.67 7.66 -12.00
N SER A 78 20.41 8.88 -12.47
CA SER A 78 19.31 9.14 -13.41
C SER A 78 19.48 8.37 -14.73
N THR A 79 20.71 8.25 -15.22
CA THR A 79 21.06 7.52 -16.46
C THR A 79 20.93 6.01 -16.24
N LEU A 80 21.41 5.49 -15.11
CA LEU A 80 21.27 4.09 -14.71
C LEU A 80 19.80 3.68 -14.55
N MET A 81 18.97 4.52 -13.93
CA MET A 81 17.54 4.25 -13.78
C MET A 81 16.81 4.29 -15.12
N LYS A 82 17.16 5.22 -16.02
CA LYS A 82 16.65 5.24 -17.40
C LYS A 82 17.09 4.01 -18.20
N ALA A 83 18.35 3.59 -18.05
CA ALA A 83 18.87 2.37 -18.68
C ALA A 83 18.17 1.10 -18.14
N ARG A 84 17.94 1.02 -16.82
CA ARG A 84 17.16 -0.05 -16.18
C ARG A 84 15.72 -0.09 -16.70
N LYS A 85 15.09 1.07 -16.92
CA LYS A 85 13.76 1.21 -17.55
C LYS A 85 13.75 0.67 -18.99
N MET A 86 14.85 0.81 -19.73
CA MET A 86 15.03 0.19 -21.06
C MET A 86 15.25 -1.32 -20.95
N ILE A 87 16.08 -1.79 -20.02
CA ILE A 87 16.40 -3.22 -19.87
C ILE A 87 15.17 -4.02 -19.42
N ASN A 88 14.36 -3.48 -18.50
CA ASN A 88 13.07 -4.08 -18.10
C ASN A 88 12.05 -4.12 -19.26
N LYS A 89 12.17 -3.23 -20.25
CA LYS A 89 11.33 -3.22 -21.46
C LYS A 89 11.76 -4.30 -22.48
N ILE A 90 13.03 -4.74 -22.45
CA ILE A 90 13.61 -5.71 -23.38
C ILE A 90 13.47 -7.16 -22.86
N GLY A 91 12.91 -7.36 -21.66
CA GLY A 91 12.66 -8.72 -21.14
C GLY A 91 13.93 -9.53 -20.87
N ILE A 92 15.08 -8.85 -20.73
CA ILE A 92 16.32 -9.51 -20.34
C ILE A 92 16.30 -9.68 -18.81
N ASN A 93 16.41 -10.94 -18.44
CA ASN A 93 16.26 -11.49 -17.10
C ASN A 93 17.25 -10.85 -16.09
N SER A 94 16.80 -9.80 -15.39
CA SER A 94 17.49 -9.24 -14.22
C SER A 94 17.24 -10.04 -12.93
N GLU A 95 16.56 -11.21 -13.02
CA GLU A 95 16.16 -12.00 -11.86
C GLU A 95 17.35 -12.71 -11.19
N LYS A 96 18.44 -12.99 -11.91
CA LYS A 96 19.53 -13.83 -11.38
C LYS A 96 20.42 -13.21 -10.30
N ILE A 97 20.41 -11.89 -10.10
CA ILE A 97 21.32 -11.24 -9.14
C ILE A 97 20.64 -10.99 -7.77
N TYR A 98 19.31 -10.97 -7.71
CA TYR A 98 18.54 -10.55 -6.52
C TYR A 98 17.59 -11.62 -5.95
N THR A 99 17.55 -12.82 -6.52
CA THR A 99 16.44 -13.78 -6.39
C THR A 99 16.24 -14.36 -4.98
N SER A 100 17.29 -14.64 -4.20
CA SER A 100 17.13 -15.31 -2.90
C SER A 100 16.67 -14.37 -1.77
N LEU A 101 17.18 -13.13 -1.74
CA LEU A 101 16.75 -12.09 -0.79
C LEU A 101 15.37 -11.52 -1.16
N LEU A 102 15.11 -11.29 -2.46
CA LEU A 102 13.79 -10.86 -2.91
C LEU A 102 12.71 -11.93 -2.72
N ALA A 103 13.02 -13.23 -2.84
CA ALA A 103 12.00 -14.28 -2.71
C ALA A 103 11.39 -14.32 -1.30
N LYS A 104 12.22 -14.31 -0.25
CA LYS A 104 11.75 -14.34 1.14
C LYS A 104 10.97 -13.08 1.51
N ASP A 105 11.45 -11.91 1.09
CA ASP A 105 10.76 -10.65 1.36
C ASP A 105 9.43 -10.58 0.57
N LYS A 106 9.41 -11.02 -0.69
CA LYS A 106 8.18 -11.11 -1.51
C LYS A 106 7.15 -12.03 -0.87
N GLU A 107 7.55 -13.23 -0.45
CA GLU A 107 6.65 -14.18 0.21
C GLU A 107 6.04 -13.57 1.48
N ARG A 108 6.86 -12.91 2.31
CA ARG A 108 6.39 -12.19 3.49
C ARG A 108 5.32 -11.15 3.14
N TYR A 109 5.60 -10.24 2.20
CA TYR A 109 4.69 -9.14 1.89
C TYR A 109 3.43 -9.61 1.15
N PHE A 110 3.54 -10.60 0.27
CA PHE A 110 2.36 -11.22 -0.36
C PHE A 110 1.50 -11.99 0.65
N SER A 111 2.12 -12.59 1.68
CA SER A 111 1.37 -13.23 2.75
C SER A 111 0.48 -12.27 3.54
N ILE A 112 0.81 -10.97 3.58
CA ILE A 112 -0.03 -9.96 4.25
C ILE A 112 -1.37 -9.83 3.49
N ASN A 113 -1.32 -9.62 2.18
CA ASN A 113 -2.52 -9.52 1.35
C ASN A 113 -3.34 -10.80 1.40
N TYR A 114 -2.68 -11.95 1.26
CA TYR A 114 -3.32 -13.26 1.33
C TYR A 114 -4.04 -13.46 2.67
N LYS A 115 -3.34 -13.24 3.79
CA LYS A 115 -3.91 -13.43 5.14
C LYS A 115 -5.07 -12.48 5.40
N ALA A 116 -4.97 -11.22 4.97
CA ALA A 116 -6.05 -10.26 5.13
C ALA A 116 -7.30 -10.69 4.35
N ALA A 117 -7.16 -11.04 3.08
CA ALA A 117 -8.26 -11.56 2.28
C ALA A 117 -8.85 -12.85 2.89
N TYR A 118 -7.99 -13.77 3.32
CA TYR A 118 -8.40 -15.02 3.98
C TYR A 118 -9.19 -14.78 5.26
N ILE A 119 -8.74 -13.85 6.12
CA ILE A 119 -9.45 -13.47 7.35
C ILE A 119 -10.84 -12.94 7.02
N LEU A 120 -10.96 -12.01 6.07
CA LEU A 120 -12.27 -11.48 5.66
C LEU A 120 -13.20 -12.56 5.12
N LYS A 121 -12.69 -13.51 4.32
CA LYS A 121 -13.47 -14.68 3.88
C LYS A 121 -13.94 -15.53 5.06
N LYS A 122 -13.07 -15.80 6.04
CA LYS A 122 -13.41 -16.58 7.24
C LYS A 122 -14.42 -15.89 8.15
N LEU A 123 -14.42 -14.56 8.16
CA LEU A 123 -15.46 -13.75 8.79
C LEU A 123 -16.76 -13.69 7.95
N GLY A 124 -16.84 -14.41 6.83
CA GLY A 124 -18.04 -14.51 6.00
C GLY A 124 -18.30 -13.29 5.11
N TYR A 125 -17.27 -12.48 4.81
CA TYR A 125 -17.39 -11.46 3.77
C TYR A 125 -17.18 -12.06 2.38
N ASN A 126 -18.11 -11.78 1.47
CA ASN A 126 -18.03 -12.19 0.07
C ASN A 126 -17.20 -11.17 -0.74
N ILE A 127 -15.90 -11.13 -0.45
CA ILE A 127 -14.96 -10.25 -1.15
C ILE A 127 -14.64 -10.77 -2.55
N PHE A 128 -14.33 -9.85 -3.46
CA PHE A 128 -13.80 -10.15 -4.78
C PHE A 128 -12.52 -9.34 -5.02
N TYR A 129 -11.71 -9.78 -5.99
CA TYR A 129 -10.47 -9.09 -6.36
C TYR A 129 -10.41 -8.87 -7.87
N ASN A 130 -10.20 -7.62 -8.28
CA ASN A 130 -10.00 -7.27 -9.68
C ASN A 130 -8.64 -6.59 -9.85
N LYS A 131 -7.70 -7.29 -10.48
CA LYS A 131 -6.32 -6.83 -10.67
C LYS A 131 -6.22 -5.55 -11.52
N ASP A 132 -7.19 -5.29 -12.40
CA ASP A 132 -7.17 -4.15 -13.29
C ASP A 132 -7.75 -2.90 -12.61
N ALA A 133 -8.62 -3.09 -11.60
CA ALA A 133 -9.12 -2.03 -10.72
C ALA A 133 -8.22 -1.77 -9.49
N ASP A 134 -7.34 -2.71 -9.12
CA ASP A 134 -6.38 -2.60 -8.00
C ASP A 134 -5.12 -1.78 -8.36
N LEU A 135 -5.34 -0.62 -8.99
CA LEU A 135 -4.27 0.32 -9.34
C LEU A 135 -3.67 0.94 -8.07
N TYR A 136 -2.44 1.47 -8.11
CA TYR A 136 -1.89 2.21 -6.98
C TYR A 136 -2.80 3.40 -6.60
N SER A 137 -2.95 3.67 -5.30
CA SER A 137 -3.86 4.71 -4.76
C SER A 137 -3.47 6.15 -5.12
N GLY A 138 -2.27 6.37 -5.68
CA GLY A 138 -1.77 7.72 -5.95
C GLY A 138 -1.35 8.48 -4.70
N ALA A 139 -1.27 7.83 -3.53
CA ALA A 139 -0.91 8.49 -2.27
C ALA A 139 0.41 9.26 -2.34
N LEU A 140 1.44 8.72 -3.00
CA LEU A 140 2.71 9.45 -3.20
C LEU A 140 2.56 10.69 -4.10
N LEU A 141 1.61 10.72 -5.04
CA LEU A 141 1.35 11.95 -5.81
C LEU A 141 0.75 13.03 -4.89
N TYR A 142 -0.13 12.64 -3.97
CA TYR A 142 -0.71 13.52 -2.97
C TYR A 142 0.34 14.03 -1.97
N GLU A 143 1.09 13.12 -1.35
CA GLU A 143 2.09 13.46 -0.33
C GLU A 143 3.22 14.33 -0.86
N LEU A 144 3.62 14.13 -2.13
CA LEU A 144 4.68 14.91 -2.77
C LEU A 144 4.18 16.19 -3.45
N GLY A 145 2.88 16.46 -3.41
CA GLY A 145 2.29 17.69 -3.97
C GLY A 145 2.22 17.71 -5.50
N PHE A 146 2.23 16.55 -6.17
CA PHE A 146 2.00 16.42 -7.62
C PHE A 146 0.51 16.51 -7.94
N TRP A 147 -0.12 17.62 -7.58
CA TRP A 147 -1.57 17.82 -7.63
C TRP A 147 -2.16 17.75 -9.04
N LYS A 148 -1.42 18.18 -10.05
CA LYS A 148 -1.88 18.12 -11.44
C LYS A 148 -2.00 16.66 -11.88
N GLU A 149 -0.92 15.92 -11.73
CA GLU A 149 -0.84 14.49 -12.05
C GLU A 149 -1.81 13.67 -11.20
N LEU A 150 -1.98 14.03 -9.92
CA LEU A 150 -2.94 13.39 -9.04
C LEU A 150 -4.38 13.53 -9.55
N LYS A 151 -4.80 14.72 -9.99
CA LYS A 151 -6.17 14.93 -10.51
C LYS A 151 -6.44 14.06 -11.74
N GLU A 152 -5.51 14.02 -12.68
CA GLU A 152 -5.63 13.19 -13.89
C GLU A 152 -5.64 11.69 -13.54
N TYR A 153 -4.76 11.27 -12.62
CA TYR A 153 -4.64 9.88 -12.20
C TYR A 153 -5.84 9.41 -11.36
N ALA A 154 -6.38 10.27 -10.50
CA ALA A 154 -7.51 9.95 -9.63
C ALA A 154 -8.77 9.60 -10.44
N VAL A 155 -9.04 10.32 -11.55
CA VAL A 155 -10.15 9.99 -12.45
C VAL A 155 -10.01 8.55 -12.97
N LYS A 156 -8.82 8.17 -13.44
CA LYS A 156 -8.54 6.81 -13.91
C LYS A 156 -8.78 5.74 -12.84
N VAL A 157 -8.32 5.98 -11.60
CA VAL A 157 -8.53 5.04 -10.50
C VAL A 157 -10.03 4.91 -10.18
N VAL A 158 -10.74 6.03 -10.07
CA VAL A 158 -12.17 6.07 -9.76
C VAL A 158 -13.01 5.40 -10.84
N ASP A 159 -12.70 5.65 -12.12
CA ASP A 159 -13.40 5.02 -13.25
C ASP A 159 -13.20 3.50 -13.25
N GLY A 160 -11.97 3.03 -13.00
CA GLY A 160 -11.70 1.60 -12.87
C GLY A 160 -12.48 0.93 -11.73
N ILE A 161 -12.70 1.63 -10.62
CA ILE A 161 -13.56 1.16 -9.53
C ILE A 161 -15.04 1.14 -9.97
N LYS A 162 -15.54 2.20 -10.61
CA LYS A 162 -16.92 2.29 -11.12
C LYS A 162 -17.23 1.11 -12.06
N GLU A 163 -16.31 0.76 -12.95
CA GLU A 163 -16.44 -0.36 -13.90
C GLU A 163 -16.60 -1.72 -13.22
N THR A 164 -16.14 -1.89 -11.98
CA THR A 164 -16.32 -3.15 -11.24
C THR A 164 -17.76 -3.36 -10.77
N GLY A 165 -18.53 -2.28 -10.60
CA GLY A 165 -19.87 -2.32 -10.00
C GLY A 165 -19.88 -2.60 -8.48
N ALA A 166 -18.73 -2.48 -7.80
CA ALA A 166 -18.64 -2.66 -6.35
C ALA A 166 -19.52 -1.66 -5.60
N LYS A 167 -20.05 -2.11 -4.45
CA LYS A 167 -20.81 -1.29 -3.50
C LYS A 167 -20.00 -0.89 -2.28
N THR A 168 -18.98 -1.69 -1.97
CA THR A 168 -18.03 -1.43 -0.89
C THR A 168 -16.60 -1.66 -1.39
N ILE A 169 -15.68 -0.75 -1.06
CA ILE A 169 -14.24 -0.95 -1.19
C ILE A 169 -13.70 -1.24 0.21
N VAL A 170 -12.99 -2.36 0.37
CA VAL A 170 -12.18 -2.61 1.57
C VAL A 170 -10.72 -2.35 1.27
N CYS A 171 -10.20 -1.27 1.82
CA CYS A 171 -8.81 -0.86 1.69
C CYS A 171 -7.95 -1.62 2.71
N LEU A 172 -6.94 -2.33 2.22
CA LEU A 172 -6.00 -3.02 3.08
C LEU A 172 -5.02 -2.05 3.77
N SER A 173 -4.65 -0.96 3.07
CA SER A 173 -3.63 -0.05 3.56
C SER A 173 -4.19 1.28 4.09
N PRO A 174 -3.49 1.92 5.03
CA PRO A 174 -3.85 3.25 5.52
C PRO A 174 -3.87 4.35 4.45
N HIS A 175 -2.93 4.33 3.51
CA HIS A 175 -2.85 5.38 2.47
C HIS A 175 -3.99 5.26 1.46
N ALA A 176 -4.28 4.05 0.97
CA ALA A 176 -5.46 3.84 0.13
C ALA A 176 -6.74 4.29 0.86
N SER A 177 -6.87 3.94 2.14
CA SER A 177 -8.02 4.34 2.95
C SER A 177 -8.19 5.87 3.04
N GLU A 178 -7.10 6.61 3.28
CA GLU A 178 -7.12 8.09 3.26
C GLU A 178 -7.51 8.63 1.88
N MET A 179 -6.93 8.08 0.82
CA MET A 179 -7.21 8.52 -0.55
C MET A 179 -8.69 8.34 -0.89
N PHE A 180 -9.28 7.18 -0.63
CA PHE A 180 -10.68 6.90 -0.96
C PHE A 180 -11.68 7.57 0.00
N LYS A 181 -11.40 7.62 1.30
CA LYS A 181 -12.34 8.23 2.26
C LYS A 181 -12.33 9.76 2.25
N ILE A 182 -11.18 10.39 1.96
CA ILE A 182 -11.00 11.83 2.17
C ILE A 182 -10.63 12.56 0.89
N ILE A 183 -9.67 12.04 0.11
CA ILE A 183 -9.06 12.82 -0.98
C ILE A 183 -9.88 12.75 -2.25
N TYR A 184 -10.15 11.56 -2.79
CA TYR A 184 -10.87 11.36 -4.03
C TYR A 184 -12.29 11.99 -4.04
N PRO A 185 -13.08 11.91 -2.95
CA PRO A 185 -14.37 12.62 -2.87
C PRO A 185 -14.26 14.15 -3.06
N LYS A 186 -13.09 14.75 -2.79
CA LYS A 186 -12.86 16.20 -2.93
C LYS A 186 -12.34 16.60 -4.30
N ILE A 187 -11.78 15.67 -5.07
CA ILE A 187 -11.06 15.98 -6.31
C ILE A 187 -11.59 15.26 -7.56
N THR A 188 -12.58 14.38 -7.40
CA THR A 188 -13.21 13.62 -8.49
C THR A 188 -14.72 13.56 -8.29
N ASP A 189 -15.45 13.12 -9.32
CA ASP A 189 -16.83 12.63 -9.22
C ASP A 189 -16.82 11.23 -8.58
N PHE A 190 -16.58 11.16 -7.28
CA PHE A 190 -16.45 9.91 -6.55
C PHE A 190 -17.83 9.22 -6.43
N PRO A 191 -17.96 7.93 -6.77
CA PRO A 191 -19.25 7.25 -6.70
C PRO A 191 -19.73 7.12 -5.26
N ASP A 192 -21.05 6.95 -5.08
CA ASP A 192 -21.65 6.56 -3.81
C ASP A 192 -21.33 5.09 -3.51
N ILE A 193 -20.09 4.87 -3.04
CA ILE A 193 -19.53 3.58 -2.68
C ILE A 193 -19.06 3.64 -1.23
N GLU A 194 -19.38 2.61 -0.45
CA GLU A 194 -18.92 2.55 0.92
C GLU A 194 -17.41 2.27 0.95
N VAL A 195 -16.65 3.02 1.73
CA VAL A 195 -15.21 2.80 1.89
C VAL A 195 -14.93 2.36 3.33
N LYS A 196 -14.40 1.14 3.46
CA LYS A 196 -14.00 0.52 4.73
C LYS A 196 -12.51 0.21 4.71
N THR A 197 -11.89 0.21 5.87
CA THR A 197 -10.57 -0.37 6.07
C THR A 197 -10.69 -1.86 6.41
N PHE A 198 -9.62 -2.63 6.18
CA PHE A 198 -9.53 -4.02 6.65
C PHE A 198 -9.86 -4.14 8.14
N ILE A 199 -9.42 -3.17 8.94
CA ILE A 199 -9.58 -3.18 10.40
C ILE A 199 -11.00 -2.91 10.83
N GLU A 200 -11.70 -1.98 10.18
CA GLU A 200 -13.14 -1.78 10.42
C GLU A 200 -13.93 -3.07 10.16
N LEU A 201 -13.69 -3.76 9.04
CA LEU A 201 -14.39 -5.02 8.74
C LEU A 201 -14.05 -6.15 9.74
N VAL A 202 -12.78 -6.27 10.15
CA VAL A 202 -12.42 -7.26 11.18
C VAL A 202 -13.09 -6.91 12.50
N TRP A 203 -13.10 -5.62 12.86
CA TRP A 203 -13.69 -5.13 14.11
C TRP A 203 -15.20 -5.37 14.16
N GLU A 204 -15.94 -5.10 13.08
CA GLU A 204 -17.39 -5.36 12.97
C GLU A 204 -17.77 -6.81 13.32
N LYS A 205 -16.90 -7.77 12.98
CA LYS A 205 -17.11 -9.20 13.22
C LYS A 205 -16.15 -9.81 14.24
N ARG A 206 -15.52 -8.99 15.08
CA ARG A 206 -14.49 -9.44 16.05
C ARG A 206 -14.98 -10.54 16.99
N HIS A 207 -16.26 -10.54 17.34
CA HIS A 207 -16.89 -11.57 18.18
C HIS A 207 -16.85 -12.99 17.57
N LEU A 208 -16.54 -13.12 16.28
CA LEU A 208 -16.33 -14.40 15.60
C LEU A 208 -14.86 -14.86 15.62
N LEU A 209 -13.93 -14.00 16.07
CA LEU A 209 -12.51 -14.34 16.11
C LEU A 209 -12.24 -15.31 17.26
N PRO A 210 -11.44 -16.37 17.03
CA PRO A 210 -11.06 -17.28 18.09
C PRO A 210 -10.03 -16.62 19.02
N PRO A 211 -10.02 -16.96 20.32
CA PRO A 211 -8.95 -16.54 21.21
C PRO A 211 -7.61 -17.13 20.74
N ILE A 212 -6.54 -16.35 20.85
CA ILE A 212 -5.19 -16.74 20.46
C ILE A 212 -4.33 -16.88 21.71
N LYS A 213 -3.65 -18.03 21.84
CA LYS A 213 -2.59 -18.18 22.85
C LYS A 213 -1.32 -17.51 22.33
N TYR A 214 -1.01 -16.34 22.86
CA TYR A 214 0.23 -15.62 22.57
C TYR A 214 0.84 -15.11 23.88
N GLU A 215 2.03 -15.61 24.22
CA GLU A 215 2.64 -15.41 25.54
C GLU A 215 3.42 -14.10 25.65
N TYR A 216 3.76 -13.48 24.52
CA TYR A 216 4.57 -12.27 24.49
C TYR A 216 3.70 -11.02 24.35
N PRO A 217 4.01 -9.91 25.05
CA PRO A 217 3.29 -8.66 24.85
C PRO A 217 3.58 -8.10 23.45
N VAL A 218 2.53 -7.64 22.77
CA VAL A 218 2.65 -6.93 21.48
C VAL A 218 2.71 -5.42 21.74
N VAL A 219 3.64 -4.70 21.12
CA VAL A 219 3.65 -3.23 21.18
C VAL A 219 2.87 -2.68 19.99
N ILE A 220 1.89 -1.82 20.25
CA ILE A 220 1.10 -1.18 19.19
C ILE A 220 1.86 0.02 18.64
N HIS A 221 2.03 0.03 17.32
CA HIS A 221 2.42 1.22 16.56
C HIS A 221 1.24 1.66 15.69
N ASP A 222 0.50 2.67 16.15
CA ASP A 222 -0.66 3.18 15.43
C ASP A 222 -0.23 3.85 14.12
N SER A 223 -0.92 3.52 13.02
CA SER A 223 -0.73 4.23 11.75
C SER A 223 -1.16 5.69 11.92
N CYS A 224 -0.27 6.63 11.54
CA CYS A 224 -0.59 8.05 11.58
C CYS A 224 -1.83 8.38 10.73
N ARG A 225 -1.99 7.74 9.57
CA ARG A 225 -3.15 7.94 8.68
C ARG A 225 -4.43 7.42 9.31
N MET A 226 -4.41 6.20 9.85
CA MET A 226 -5.62 5.62 10.45
C MET A 226 -6.01 6.36 11.74
N ALA A 227 -5.06 6.63 12.63
CA ALA A 227 -5.35 7.25 13.91
C ALA A 227 -5.69 8.74 13.81
N ARG A 228 -5.00 9.52 12.97
CA ARG A 228 -5.21 10.98 12.88
C ARG A 228 -6.24 11.38 11.84
N GLU A 229 -6.18 10.77 10.65
CA GLU A 229 -7.04 11.18 9.53
C GLU A 229 -8.37 10.43 9.55
N LEU A 230 -8.37 9.15 9.94
CA LEU A 230 -9.57 8.31 9.91
C LEU A 230 -10.21 8.10 11.30
N GLY A 231 -9.53 8.50 12.38
CA GLY A 231 -10.00 8.29 13.75
C GLY A 231 -10.01 6.81 14.20
N ILE A 232 -9.35 5.92 13.45
CA ILE A 232 -9.31 4.48 13.70
C ILE A 232 -8.08 4.17 14.55
N ALA A 233 -8.30 3.85 15.82
CA ALA A 233 -7.25 3.52 16.77
C ALA A 233 -7.75 2.51 17.82
N GLU A 234 -8.96 2.69 18.34
CA GLU A 234 -9.52 1.81 19.36
C GLU A 234 -9.93 0.44 18.79
N GLU A 235 -10.27 0.37 17.50
CA GLU A 235 -10.71 -0.85 16.82
C GLU A 235 -9.64 -1.94 16.88
N TYR A 236 -8.36 -1.56 16.73
CA TYR A 236 -7.23 -2.48 16.87
C TYR A 236 -7.13 -3.07 18.27
N ARG A 237 -7.38 -2.24 19.29
CA ARG A 237 -7.26 -2.61 20.71
C ARG A 237 -8.38 -3.55 21.10
N ASP A 238 -9.60 -3.21 20.71
CA ASP A 238 -10.79 -4.05 20.92
C ASP A 238 -10.66 -5.42 20.21
N ILE A 239 -10.07 -5.46 19.00
CA ILE A 239 -9.72 -6.73 18.33
C ILE A 239 -8.74 -7.54 19.18
N LEU A 240 -7.66 -6.93 19.68
CA LEU A 240 -6.63 -7.61 20.48
C LEU A 240 -7.19 -8.13 21.82
N ASP A 241 -8.02 -7.34 22.49
CA ASP A 241 -8.73 -7.71 23.72
C ASP A 241 -9.67 -8.90 23.46
N THR A 242 -10.44 -8.85 22.36
CA THR A 242 -11.38 -9.91 21.98
C THR A 242 -10.67 -11.25 21.78
N ILE A 243 -9.48 -11.24 21.17
CA ILE A 243 -8.70 -12.47 20.94
C ILE A 243 -7.79 -12.84 22.11
N GLY A 244 -7.81 -12.09 23.22
CA GLY A 244 -7.03 -12.36 24.43
C GLY A 244 -5.53 -12.13 24.27
N VAL A 245 -5.11 -11.23 23.37
CA VAL A 245 -3.70 -10.88 23.17
C VAL A 245 -3.35 -9.63 23.97
N ASN A 246 -2.43 -9.79 24.94
CA ASN A 246 -1.92 -8.67 25.72
C ASN A 246 -1.09 -7.72 24.85
N TYR A 247 -1.33 -6.42 25.00
CA TYR A 247 -0.56 -5.39 24.32
C TYR A 247 -0.06 -4.29 25.25
N ILE A 248 1.01 -3.62 24.82
CA ILE A 248 1.61 -2.47 25.49
C ILE A 248 1.53 -1.28 24.54
N GLU A 249 1.15 -0.14 25.10
CA GLU A 249 1.12 1.12 24.36
C GLU A 249 2.53 1.66 24.17
N ALA A 250 2.86 2.06 22.93
CA ALA A 250 4.04 2.88 22.71
C ALA A 250 3.88 4.24 23.42
N TYR A 251 5.00 4.87 23.81
CA TYR A 251 5.00 6.20 24.45
C TYR A 251 4.19 7.24 23.63
N ARG A 252 4.28 7.14 22.30
CA ARG A 252 3.47 7.91 21.36
C ARG A 252 2.48 6.96 20.69
N ASN A 253 1.21 7.07 21.07
CA ASN A 253 0.13 6.21 20.59
C ASN A 253 -1.09 7.04 20.15
N LYS A 254 -2.04 6.36 19.49
CA LYS A 254 -3.30 6.92 18.97
C LYS A 254 -3.00 8.15 18.10
N LYS A 255 -3.74 9.24 18.26
CA LYS A 255 -3.51 10.50 17.51
C LYS A 255 -2.09 11.08 17.68
N TRP A 256 -1.40 10.74 18.77
CA TRP A 256 -0.04 11.20 19.07
C TRP A 256 1.06 10.28 18.54
N THR A 257 0.71 9.19 17.85
CA THR A 257 1.67 8.24 17.24
C THR A 257 2.70 8.95 16.36
N THR A 258 3.92 8.42 16.26
CA THR A 258 4.93 8.94 15.34
C THR A 258 4.80 8.27 13.97
N CYS A 259 5.16 8.98 12.90
CA CYS A 259 5.24 8.38 11.57
C CYS A 259 6.31 7.28 11.55
N CYS A 260 6.02 6.13 10.93
CA CYS A 260 6.99 5.04 10.76
C CYS A 260 8.13 5.36 9.77
N GLY A 261 8.05 6.48 9.05
CA GLY A 261 9.04 6.87 8.03
C GLY A 261 8.92 6.10 6.70
N GLY A 262 8.04 5.10 6.61
CA GLY A 262 7.90 4.21 5.45
C GLY A 262 7.87 4.93 4.09
N PRO A 263 6.92 5.85 3.84
CA PRO A 263 6.82 6.57 2.56
C PRO A 263 8.08 7.40 2.20
N ASN A 264 8.82 7.86 3.23
CA ASN A 264 10.00 8.69 3.06
C ASN A 264 11.31 7.89 2.92
N LYS A 265 11.27 6.56 3.03
CA LYS A 265 12.47 5.71 3.06
C LYS A 265 13.33 5.80 1.80
N MET A 266 12.72 6.09 0.64
CA MET A 266 13.42 6.31 -0.64
C MET A 266 14.16 7.66 -0.69
N LEU A 267 13.89 8.57 0.24
CA LEU A 267 14.36 9.95 0.21
C LEU A 267 15.33 10.23 1.35
N PHE A 268 14.89 9.83 2.54
CA PHE A 268 15.51 10.15 3.81
C PHE A 268 15.70 8.86 4.60
N GLY A 269 16.36 7.88 3.98
CA GLY A 269 16.56 6.55 4.55
C GLY A 269 17.34 6.57 5.87
N GLU A 270 18.12 7.61 6.10
CA GLU A 270 18.89 7.86 7.32
C GLU A 270 18.02 8.23 8.52
N ILE A 271 16.92 8.98 8.33
CA ILE A 271 15.98 9.36 9.39
C ILE A 271 14.68 8.55 9.38
N SER A 272 14.45 7.71 8.36
CA SER A 272 13.27 6.83 8.25
C SER A 272 13.45 5.49 8.99
N LYS A 273 14.06 5.51 10.18
CA LYS A 273 14.44 4.33 10.97
C LYS A 273 13.73 4.27 12.32
#